data_AF-A0A2G9GN48-F1
#
_entry.id   AF-A0A2G9GN48-F1
#
_cell.length_a   1.000
_cell.length_b   1.000
_cell.length_c   1.000
_cell.angle_alpha   90.00
_cell.angle_beta   90.00
_cell.angle_gamma   90.00
#
_symmetry.space_group_name_H-M   'P 1'
#
loop_
_entity.id
_entity.type
_entity.pdbx_description
1 polymer ?
#
loop_
_entity_poly.entity_id
_entity_poly.type
_entity_poly.pdbx_seq_one_letter_code
_entity_poly.pdbx_strand_id
1 'polypeptide(L)'
;MGTSSIEVMKQANEAIKHDNLPKWLDSFLGKAFFDTCPADHGSRNKDLNRYCITCDILTCKDCVASGHHDQHQLLTIYKHVYQNAVPVDQMENHIDCKKIQHYRCNKKLVLSLTPLPHNGSGALLVGDGACHACKRKLTDHVRFHFCSIICQVQALARERSNIQPSTSSSLRRGDEIEKPINYRRRSRKGVPHRAPLF
;
A
#
# COMPACT_ATOMS: atom_id res chain seq x y z
N MET A 1 -40.77 5.59 17.26
CA MET A 1 -39.78 4.52 17.50
C MET A 1 -38.42 5.19 17.60
N GLY A 2 -38.00 5.54 18.82
CA GLY A 2 -36.75 6.27 19.05
C GLY A 2 -35.62 5.28 19.30
N THR A 3 -34.57 5.32 18.47
CA THR A 3 -33.35 4.58 18.73
C THR A 3 -32.70 5.13 20.00
N SER A 4 -32.44 4.24 20.96
CA SER A 4 -31.87 4.60 22.26
C SER A 4 -30.48 5.20 22.06
N SER A 5 -30.13 6.23 22.83
CA SER A 5 -28.82 6.91 22.80
C SER A 5 -27.64 5.94 22.97
N ILE A 6 -27.88 4.75 23.53
CA ILE A 6 -26.90 3.66 23.66
C ILE A 6 -26.49 3.08 22.30
N GLU A 7 -27.40 3.02 21.34
CA GLU A 7 -27.15 2.47 19.99
C GLU A 7 -26.36 3.45 19.12
N VAL A 8 -26.65 4.75 19.27
CA VAL A 8 -25.89 5.84 18.62
C VAL A 8 -24.45 5.91 19.16
N MET A 9 -24.24 5.70 20.47
CA MET A 9 -22.90 5.66 21.06
C MET A 9 -22.11 4.40 20.70
N LYS A 10 -22.77 3.25 20.53
CA LYS A 10 -22.11 2.05 19.98
C LYS A 10 -21.68 2.25 18.53
N GLN A 11 -22.51 2.88 17.70
CA GLN A 11 -22.17 3.22 16.32
C GLN A 11 -21.04 4.26 16.24
N ALA A 12 -21.01 5.25 17.14
CA ALA A 12 -19.92 6.20 17.26
C ALA A 12 -18.61 5.53 17.74
N ASN A 13 -18.68 4.59 18.69
CA ASN A 13 -17.51 3.84 19.16
C ASN A 13 -16.98 2.81 18.14
N GLU A 14 -17.83 2.28 17.27
CA GLU A 14 -17.37 1.46 16.13
C GLU A 14 -16.72 2.32 15.03
N ALA A 15 -17.21 3.55 14.80
CA ALA A 15 -16.58 4.50 13.90
C ALA A 15 -15.21 5.01 14.41
N ILE A 16 -15.05 5.16 15.73
CA ILE A 16 -13.80 5.64 16.37
C ILE A 16 -12.69 4.56 16.42
N LYS A 17 -13.00 3.28 16.17
CA LYS A 17 -11.97 2.23 16.05
C LYS A 17 -11.11 2.34 14.78
N HIS A 18 -11.50 3.14 13.80
CA HIS A 18 -10.74 3.29 12.55
C HIS A 18 -9.54 4.26 12.63
N ASP A 19 -9.26 4.83 13.81
CA ASP A 19 -8.36 5.97 13.93
C ASP A 19 -7.00 5.70 14.60
N ASN A 20 -6.54 4.46 14.66
CA ASN A 20 -5.17 4.18 15.09
C ASN A 20 -4.49 3.21 14.12
N LEU A 21 -4.01 3.75 13.00
CA LEU A 21 -3.01 3.04 12.21
C LEU A 21 -1.84 2.68 13.14
N PRO A 22 -1.40 1.40 13.18
CA PRO A 22 -0.30 1.00 14.04
C PRO A 22 0.96 1.78 13.70
N LYS A 23 1.68 2.27 14.72
CA LYS A 23 2.92 3.05 14.53
C LYS A 23 3.99 2.31 13.71
N TRP A 24 4.02 0.99 13.78
CA TRP A 24 4.95 0.17 13.01
C TRP A 24 4.65 0.16 11.50
N LEU A 25 3.42 0.51 11.09
CA LEU A 25 2.99 0.40 9.70
C LEU A 25 3.78 1.33 8.78
N ASP A 26 4.08 2.55 9.22
CA ASP A 26 4.89 3.49 8.44
C ASP A 26 6.31 2.96 8.23
N SER A 27 6.92 2.38 9.29
CA SER A 27 8.24 1.75 9.20
C SER A 27 8.21 0.56 8.24
N PHE A 28 7.20 -0.30 8.36
CA PHE A 28 6.98 -1.45 7.48
C PHE A 28 6.86 -1.06 6.00
N LEU A 29 6.08 -0.04 5.68
CA LEU A 29 5.90 0.44 4.31
C LEU A 29 7.16 1.10 3.73
N GLY A 30 8.07 1.57 4.59
CA GLY A 30 9.37 2.13 4.21
C GLY A 30 10.49 1.10 4.01
N LYS A 31 10.30 -0.17 4.39
CA LYS A 31 11.37 -1.19 4.29
C LYS A 31 11.59 -1.66 2.84
N ALA A 32 12.85 -1.95 2.51
CA ALA A 32 13.23 -2.64 1.27
C ALA A 32 13.26 -4.16 1.50
N PHE A 33 12.24 -4.86 1.00
CA PHE A 33 12.15 -6.32 1.13
C PHE A 33 12.96 -7.05 0.05
N PHE A 34 13.33 -8.30 0.35
CA PHE A 34 14.05 -9.22 -0.54
C PHE A 34 15.52 -8.85 -0.78
N ASP A 35 16.10 -8.03 0.09
CA ASP A 35 17.55 -7.92 0.19
C ASP A 35 18.15 -9.23 0.73
N THR A 36 19.45 -9.40 0.55
CA THR A 36 20.17 -10.59 1.03
C THR A 36 20.42 -10.48 2.52
N CYS A 37 20.06 -11.51 3.28
CA CYS A 37 20.38 -11.59 4.71
C CYS A 37 21.91 -11.60 4.90
N PRO A 38 22.44 -10.73 5.77
CA PRO A 38 23.88 -10.65 6.02
C PRO A 38 24.43 -11.84 6.81
N ALA A 39 23.57 -12.59 7.51
CA ALA A 39 23.98 -13.74 8.29
C ALA A 39 24.26 -14.95 7.40
N ASP A 40 25.31 -15.69 7.72
CA ASP A 40 25.64 -16.92 7.00
C ASP A 40 24.96 -18.13 7.65
N HIS A 41 23.88 -18.57 7.01
CA HIS A 41 23.13 -19.75 7.41
C HIS A 41 23.40 -20.97 6.52
N GLY A 42 24.33 -20.88 5.55
CA GLY A 42 24.59 -21.96 4.57
C GLY A 42 23.44 -22.29 3.62
N SER A 43 22.28 -21.62 3.74
CA SER A 43 21.10 -21.84 2.91
C SER A 43 21.19 -21.07 1.57
N ARG A 44 20.53 -21.61 0.54
CA ARG A 44 20.46 -20.98 -0.80
C ARG A 44 19.47 -19.80 -0.86
N ASN A 45 18.51 -19.73 0.06
CA ASN A 45 17.50 -18.67 0.05
C ASN A 45 17.65 -17.83 1.32
N LYS A 46 18.32 -16.69 1.15
CA LYS A 46 18.64 -15.73 2.20
C LYS A 46 17.77 -14.48 2.10
N ASP A 47 16.64 -14.53 1.41
CA ASP A 47 15.83 -13.34 1.15
C ASP A 47 15.22 -12.82 2.46
N LEU A 48 15.41 -11.51 2.72
CA LEU A 48 14.74 -10.76 3.77
C LEU A 48 13.27 -10.53 3.40
N ASN A 49 12.48 -11.60 3.45
CA ASN A 49 11.07 -11.65 3.06
C ASN A 49 10.11 -11.75 4.23
N ARG A 50 10.59 -11.57 5.47
CA ARG A 50 9.76 -11.52 6.67
C ARG A 50 9.99 -10.21 7.39
N TYR A 51 8.94 -9.69 8.01
CA TYR A 51 8.99 -8.51 8.87
C TYR A 51 8.54 -8.88 10.26
N CYS A 52 9.35 -8.57 11.26
CA CYS A 52 9.00 -8.73 12.66
C CYS A 52 8.40 -7.42 13.17
N ILE A 53 7.11 -7.43 13.47
CA ILE A 53 6.40 -6.27 14.02
C ILE A 53 6.95 -5.89 15.39
N THR A 54 7.23 -6.89 16.24
CA THR A 54 7.74 -6.67 17.61
C THR A 54 9.11 -5.98 17.62
N CYS A 55 10.00 -6.38 16.71
CA CYS A 55 11.36 -5.84 16.63
C CYS A 55 11.51 -4.68 15.63
N ASP A 56 10.52 -4.44 14.77
CA ASP A 56 10.60 -3.51 13.63
C ASP A 56 11.79 -3.75 12.68
N ILE A 57 12.11 -5.03 12.43
CA ILE A 57 13.22 -5.45 11.56
C ILE A 57 12.79 -6.42 10.46
N LEU A 58 13.58 -6.44 9.39
CA LEU A 58 13.51 -7.47 8.36
C LEU A 58 14.26 -8.72 8.81
N THR A 59 13.72 -9.88 8.48
CA THR A 59 14.31 -11.19 8.82
C THR A 59 14.16 -12.14 7.64
N CYS A 60 15.05 -13.11 7.53
CA CYS A 60 14.87 -14.25 6.63
C CYS A 60 14.25 -15.44 7.39
N LYS A 61 13.92 -16.51 6.66
CA LYS A 61 13.38 -17.74 7.26
C LYS A 61 14.31 -18.36 8.31
N ASP A 62 15.62 -18.35 8.06
CA ASP A 62 16.59 -18.99 8.95
C ASP A 62 16.84 -18.17 10.22
N CYS A 63 16.86 -16.83 10.13
CA CYS A 63 16.89 -15.95 11.29
C CYS A 63 15.70 -16.20 12.22
N VAL A 64 14.50 -16.38 11.65
CA VAL A 64 13.31 -16.72 12.44
C VAL A 64 13.46 -18.09 13.10
N ALA A 65 13.99 -19.09 12.38
CA ALA A 65 14.19 -20.44 12.91
C ALA A 65 15.28 -20.53 14.00
N SER A 66 16.09 -19.49 14.19
CA SER A 66 17.12 -19.43 15.25
C SER A 66 16.56 -19.23 16.67
N GLY A 67 15.24 -19.04 16.81
CA GLY A 67 14.56 -18.92 18.12
C GLY A 67 14.37 -17.49 18.63
N HIS A 68 15.08 -16.50 18.08
CA HIS A 68 14.98 -15.09 18.51
C HIS A 68 13.60 -14.45 18.25
N HIS A 69 12.72 -15.10 17.48
CA HIS A 69 11.42 -14.58 17.06
C HIS A 69 10.24 -15.50 17.38
N ASP A 70 10.41 -16.53 18.23
CA ASP A 70 9.40 -17.57 18.45
C ASP A 70 8.08 -17.04 19.05
N GLN A 71 8.12 -15.89 19.71
CA GLN A 71 6.95 -15.23 20.33
C GLN A 71 6.63 -13.88 19.68
N HIS A 72 7.25 -13.57 18.54
CA HIS A 72 7.05 -12.29 17.87
C HIS A 72 5.99 -12.37 16.78
N GLN A 73 5.34 -11.24 16.53
CA GLN A 73 4.42 -11.12 15.41
C GLN A 73 5.21 -10.94 14.11
N LEU A 74 4.99 -11.84 13.15
CA LEU A 74 5.75 -11.92 11.90
C LEU A 74 4.81 -11.83 10.69
N LEU A 75 5.12 -10.92 9.76
CA LEU A 75 4.50 -10.85 8.45
C LEU A 75 5.39 -11.50 7.41
N THR A 76 4.81 -12.34 6.57
CA THR A 76 5.50 -12.93 5.40
C THR A 76 5.18 -12.12 4.17
N ILE A 77 6.22 -11.72 3.43
CA ILE A 77 6.11 -10.86 2.25
C ILE A 77 6.33 -11.68 0.98
N TYR A 78 5.46 -11.44 0.01
CA TYR A 78 5.44 -12.08 -1.30
C TYR A 78 5.73 -11.05 -2.38
N LYS A 79 6.29 -11.50 -3.51
CA LYS A 79 6.33 -10.70 -4.74
C LYS A 79 5.07 -10.96 -5.57
N HIS A 80 4.33 -9.91 -5.86
CA HIS A 80 3.19 -9.94 -6.77
C HIS A 80 3.31 -8.80 -7.78
N VAL A 81 3.47 -9.15 -9.07
CA VAL A 81 3.64 -8.18 -10.18
C VAL A 81 4.69 -7.11 -9.85
N TYR A 82 5.89 -7.58 -9.48
CA TYR A 82 7.05 -6.75 -9.11
C TYR A 82 6.89 -5.89 -7.84
N GLN A 83 5.74 -5.95 -7.16
CA GLN A 83 5.52 -5.24 -5.90
C GLN A 83 5.51 -6.19 -4.71
N ASN A 84 5.75 -5.63 -3.53
CA ASN A 84 5.67 -6.35 -2.26
C ASN A 84 4.21 -6.49 -1.86
N ALA A 85 3.82 -7.68 -1.44
CA ALA A 85 2.48 -8.00 -1.00
C ALA A 85 2.48 -8.82 0.28
N VAL A 86 1.46 -8.66 1.10
CA VAL A 86 1.27 -9.37 2.37
C VAL A 86 -0.03 -10.18 2.32
N PRO A 87 -0.09 -11.41 2.86
CA PRO A 87 -1.33 -12.17 2.96
C PRO A 87 -2.40 -11.42 3.76
N VAL A 88 -3.65 -11.56 3.32
CA VAL A 88 -4.81 -10.88 3.96
C VAL A 88 -5.03 -11.38 5.37
N ASP A 89 -4.96 -12.69 5.57
CA ASP A 89 -5.11 -13.40 6.84
C ASP A 89 -4.10 -12.94 7.90
N GLN A 90 -2.91 -12.52 7.48
CA GLN A 90 -1.92 -11.95 8.39
C GLN A 90 -2.21 -10.48 8.70
N MET A 91 -2.53 -9.69 7.69
CA MET A 91 -2.69 -8.23 7.83
C MET A 91 -4.01 -7.83 8.50
N GLU A 92 -5.07 -8.62 8.36
CA GLU A 92 -6.39 -8.33 8.93
C GLU A 92 -6.40 -8.30 10.48
N ASN A 93 -5.43 -8.95 11.11
CA ASN A 93 -5.25 -8.91 12.57
C ASN A 93 -4.70 -7.56 13.06
N HIS A 94 -4.26 -6.69 12.16
CA HIS A 94 -3.56 -5.46 12.50
C HIS A 94 -4.22 -4.19 11.97
N ILE A 95 -4.84 -4.23 10.78
CA ILE A 95 -5.51 -3.08 10.17
C ILE A 95 -6.82 -3.50 9.48
N ASP A 96 -7.74 -2.56 9.29
CA ASP A 96 -8.94 -2.80 8.49
C ASP A 96 -8.60 -2.95 7.00
N CYS A 97 -8.61 -4.19 6.53
CA CYS A 97 -8.33 -4.54 5.14
C CYS A 97 -9.57 -4.51 4.23
N LYS A 98 -10.79 -4.36 4.78
CA LYS A 98 -12.05 -4.59 4.03
C LYS A 98 -12.19 -3.71 2.79
N LYS A 99 -11.72 -2.47 2.89
CA LYS A 99 -11.79 -1.45 1.82
C LYS A 99 -10.59 -1.48 0.87
N ILE A 100 -9.60 -2.35 1.11
CA ILE A 100 -8.44 -2.52 0.23
C ILE A 100 -8.72 -3.64 -0.78
N GLN A 101 -8.37 -3.40 -2.03
CA GLN A 101 -8.48 -4.41 -3.07
C GLN A 101 -7.55 -5.60 -2.80
N HIS A 102 -8.14 -6.79 -2.81
CA HIS A 102 -7.45 -8.07 -2.70
C HIS A 102 -6.93 -8.54 -4.07
N TYR A 103 -5.74 -9.12 -4.07
CA TYR A 103 -5.12 -9.76 -5.24
C TYR A 103 -4.90 -11.24 -4.99
N ARG A 104 -4.81 -12.03 -6.06
CA ARG A 104 -4.54 -13.47 -5.98
C ARG A 104 -3.08 -13.74 -6.33
N CYS A 105 -2.30 -14.23 -5.37
CA CYS A 105 -0.90 -14.63 -5.56
C CYS A 105 -0.73 -16.08 -5.11
N ASN A 106 -0.34 -16.98 -6.01
CA ASN A 106 -0.09 -18.40 -5.69
C ASN A 106 -1.21 -19.07 -4.88
N LYS A 107 -2.47 -18.89 -5.32
CA LYS A 107 -3.70 -19.39 -4.67
C LYS A 107 -4.03 -18.76 -3.31
N LYS A 108 -3.26 -17.77 -2.83
CA LYS A 108 -3.57 -16.97 -1.63
C LYS A 108 -4.13 -15.60 -2.00
N LEU A 109 -4.96 -15.05 -1.11
CA LEU A 109 -5.33 -13.64 -1.18
C LEU A 109 -4.24 -12.80 -0.51
N VAL A 110 -3.83 -11.74 -1.19
CA VAL A 110 -2.78 -10.82 -0.73
C VAL A 110 -3.20 -9.37 -0.96
N LEU A 111 -2.65 -8.48 -0.14
CA LEU A 111 -2.74 -7.03 -0.28
C LEU A 111 -1.41 -6.51 -0.80
N SER A 112 -1.45 -5.65 -1.81
CA SER A 112 -0.24 -4.95 -2.26
C SER A 112 0.13 -3.83 -1.28
N LEU A 113 1.41 -3.72 -0.92
CA LEU A 113 1.90 -2.62 -0.07
C LEU A 113 1.80 -1.29 -0.82
N THR A 114 2.28 -1.27 -2.06
CA THR A 114 2.30 -0.14 -3.00
C THR A 114 1.30 -0.37 -4.14
N PRO A 115 0.90 0.67 -4.89
CA PRO A 115 0.11 0.50 -6.10
C PRO A 115 0.81 -0.39 -7.13
N LEU A 116 0.09 -1.36 -7.72
CA LEU A 116 0.65 -2.24 -8.76
C LEU A 116 0.97 -1.46 -10.06
N PRO A 117 2.05 -1.81 -10.78
CA PRO A 117 2.51 -1.09 -11.96
C PRO A 117 1.57 -1.21 -13.18
N HIS A 118 0.80 -2.30 -13.27
CA HIS A 118 -0.08 -2.55 -14.42
C HIS A 118 -1.43 -3.12 -13.97
N ASN A 119 -2.52 -2.43 -14.33
CA ASN A 119 -3.85 -3.03 -14.53
C ASN A 119 -4.45 -2.52 -15.86
N GLY A 120 -3.72 -2.60 -16.98
CA GLY A 120 -4.31 -2.39 -18.32
C GLY A 120 -5.18 -1.14 -18.55
N SER A 121 -5.09 -0.13 -17.69
CA SER A 121 -5.93 1.05 -17.64
C SER A 121 -5.03 2.20 -17.23
N GLY A 122 -4.26 2.70 -18.20
CA GLY A 122 -3.66 4.03 -18.13
C GLY A 122 -4.72 5.15 -18.09
N ALA A 123 -6.01 4.81 -18.07
CA ALA A 123 -7.08 5.74 -17.79
C ALA A 123 -7.19 5.92 -16.27
N LEU A 124 -6.64 7.02 -15.76
CA LEU A 124 -7.18 7.67 -14.57
C LEU A 124 -8.69 7.82 -14.80
N LEU A 125 -9.50 7.06 -14.07
CA LEU A 125 -10.94 7.24 -14.14
C LEU A 125 -11.30 8.50 -13.36
N VAL A 126 -11.97 9.42 -14.02
CA VAL A 126 -12.67 10.53 -13.37
C VAL A 126 -14.07 10.02 -13.06
N GLY A 127 -14.36 9.69 -11.80
CA GLY A 127 -15.69 9.23 -11.36
C GLY A 127 -15.66 8.04 -10.40
N ASP A 128 -16.85 7.50 -10.13
CA ASP A 128 -17.07 6.34 -9.26
C ASP A 128 -16.42 5.09 -9.89
N GLY A 129 -15.46 4.49 -9.20
CA GLY A 129 -14.63 3.44 -9.81
C GLY A 129 -13.15 3.45 -9.45
N ALA A 130 -12.66 4.56 -8.91
CA ALA A 130 -11.23 4.82 -8.73
C ALA A 130 -10.79 4.76 -7.27
N CYS A 131 -9.55 4.35 -7.05
CA CYS A 131 -8.86 4.41 -5.77
C CYS A 131 -8.86 5.85 -5.25
N HIS A 132 -9.27 6.04 -4.00
CA HIS A 132 -9.42 7.38 -3.43
C HIS A 132 -8.10 8.17 -3.39
N ALA A 133 -6.97 7.48 -3.21
CA ALA A 133 -5.65 8.11 -3.10
C ALA A 133 -4.94 8.29 -4.45
N CYS A 134 -4.80 7.22 -5.25
CA CYS A 134 -4.01 7.26 -6.50
C CYS A 134 -4.84 7.27 -7.78
N LYS A 135 -6.18 7.30 -7.66
CA LYS A 135 -7.14 7.37 -8.78
C LYS A 135 -7.06 6.23 -9.81
N ARG A 136 -6.42 5.10 -9.45
CA ARG A 136 -6.42 3.87 -10.26
C ARG A 136 -7.77 3.19 -10.25
N LYS A 137 -8.16 2.58 -11.37
CA LYS A 137 -9.36 1.72 -11.45
C LYS A 137 -9.27 0.56 -10.46
N LEU A 138 -10.35 0.36 -9.70
CA LEU A 138 -10.54 -0.79 -8.82
C LEU A 138 -11.33 -1.88 -9.53
N THR A 139 -11.11 -3.14 -9.14
CA THR A 139 -11.84 -4.28 -9.74
C THR A 139 -13.32 -4.29 -9.33
N ASP A 140 -13.61 -3.88 -8.10
CA ASP A 140 -14.96 -3.71 -7.55
C ASP A 140 -14.94 -2.44 -6.70
N HIS A 141 -15.52 -1.37 -7.23
CA HIS A 141 -15.51 -0.05 -6.60
C HIS A 141 -16.62 0.12 -5.55
N VAL A 142 -17.62 -0.77 -5.55
CA VAL A 142 -18.66 -0.77 -4.52
C VAL A 142 -18.07 -1.33 -3.22
N ARG A 143 -17.19 -2.32 -3.34
CA ARG A 143 -16.52 -2.96 -2.21
C ARG A 143 -15.21 -2.28 -1.80
N PHE A 144 -14.37 -1.95 -2.78
CA PHE A 144 -13.02 -1.45 -2.53
C PHE A 144 -12.95 0.06 -2.78
N HIS A 145 -12.16 0.73 -1.94
CA HIS A 145 -11.88 2.18 -2.03
C HIS A 145 -10.38 2.45 -2.25
N PHE A 146 -9.52 1.47 -1.96
CA PHE A 146 -8.07 1.58 -2.07
C PHE A 146 -7.48 0.41 -2.86
N CYS A 147 -6.46 0.67 -3.68
CA CYS A 147 -5.77 -0.39 -4.44
C CYS A 147 -4.58 -1.01 -3.69
N SER A 148 -4.12 -0.40 -2.60
CA SER A 148 -2.95 -0.83 -1.84
C SER A 148 -2.99 -0.28 -0.41
N ILE A 149 -2.16 -0.83 0.47
CA ILE A 149 -2.06 -0.40 1.87
C ILE A 149 -1.61 1.06 1.96
N ILE A 150 -0.57 1.47 1.21
CA ILE A 150 -0.12 2.87 1.17
C ILE A 150 -1.25 3.81 0.75
N CYS A 151 -2.11 3.42 -0.19
CA CYS A 151 -3.23 4.26 -0.59
C CYS A 151 -4.26 4.48 0.53
N GLN A 152 -4.52 3.45 1.35
CA GLN A 152 -5.39 3.60 2.51
C GLN A 152 -4.75 4.54 3.55
N VAL A 153 -3.48 4.30 3.88
CA VAL A 153 -2.71 5.12 4.84
C VAL A 153 -2.72 6.59 4.42
N GLN A 154 -2.42 6.87 3.15
CA GLN A 154 -2.37 8.23 2.62
C GLN A 154 -3.74 8.92 2.63
N ALA A 155 -4.83 8.19 2.38
CA ALA A 155 -6.16 8.77 2.42
C ALA A 155 -6.56 9.14 3.86
N LEU A 156 -6.33 8.25 4.81
CA LEU A 156 -6.60 8.51 6.24
C LEU A 156 -5.75 9.68 6.77
N ALA A 157 -4.49 9.79 6.35
CA ALA A 157 -3.64 10.91 6.71
C ALA A 157 -4.19 12.26 6.20
N ARG A 158 -4.75 12.30 4.98
CA ARG A 158 -5.36 13.51 4.41
C ARG A 158 -6.66 13.90 5.12
N GLU A 159 -7.49 12.92 5.47
CA GLU A 159 -8.73 13.16 6.22
C GLU A 159 -8.43 13.82 7.58
N ARG A 160 -7.39 13.38 8.28
CA ARG A 160 -6.94 14.00 9.54
C ARG A 160 -6.50 15.45 9.38
N SER A 161 -5.78 15.77 8.31
CA SER A 161 -5.35 17.15 8.04
C SER A 161 -6.52 18.11 7.76
N ASN A 162 -7.65 17.60 7.27
CA ASN A 162 -8.84 18.42 7.00
C ASN A 162 -9.73 18.65 8.23
N ILE A 163 -9.58 17.84 9.30
CA ILE A 163 -10.40 17.94 10.53
C ILE A 163 -9.78 18.89 11.57
N GLN A 164 -8.52 19.31 11.40
CA GLN A 164 -7.95 20.37 12.24
C GLN A 164 -8.55 21.74 11.85
N PRO A 165 -9.19 22.47 12.78
CA PRO A 165 -9.72 23.80 12.48
C PRO A 165 -8.57 24.75 12.18
N SER A 166 -8.63 25.40 11.03
CA SER A 166 -7.82 26.54 10.67
C SER A 166 -8.04 27.68 11.66
N THR A 167 -7.07 27.91 12.55
CA THR A 167 -6.87 29.24 13.12
C THR A 167 -5.98 30.01 12.14
N SER A 168 -6.54 31.07 11.58
CA SER A 168 -5.97 31.87 10.51
C SER A 168 -4.97 32.91 11.03
N SER A 169 -3.84 33.06 10.36
CA SER A 169 -3.31 34.38 10.02
C SER A 169 -2.34 34.30 8.83
N SER A 170 -2.80 34.93 7.75
CA SER A 170 -2.12 35.21 6.49
C SER A 170 -0.80 35.98 6.66
N LEU A 171 0.18 35.66 5.82
CA LEU A 171 1.04 36.64 5.14
C LEU A 171 1.39 36.09 3.76
N ARG A 172 0.94 36.82 2.73
CA ARG A 172 1.25 36.57 1.31
C ARG A 172 2.69 37.02 1.01
N ARG A 173 3.33 36.38 0.03
CA ARG A 173 3.77 36.95 -1.27
C ARG A 173 5.04 36.27 -1.80
N GLY A 174 5.05 35.90 -3.08
CA GLY A 174 6.25 35.56 -3.84
C GLY A 174 5.99 34.57 -4.97
N ASP A 175 5.57 35.08 -6.14
CA ASP A 175 5.60 34.35 -7.42
C ASP A 175 7.04 34.07 -7.83
N GLU A 176 7.39 32.81 -8.10
CA GLU A 176 8.44 32.46 -9.06
C GLU A 176 7.99 31.31 -9.96
N ILE A 177 7.98 31.61 -11.25
CA ILE A 177 7.58 30.75 -12.35
C ILE A 177 8.78 29.83 -12.66
N GLU A 178 8.74 28.59 -12.19
CA GLU A 178 9.67 27.55 -12.67
C GLU A 178 9.08 26.78 -13.86
N LYS A 179 9.88 26.77 -14.92
CA LYS A 179 9.58 26.34 -16.29
C LYS A 179 9.32 24.82 -16.38
N PRO A 180 8.44 24.36 -17.29
CA PRO A 180 8.14 22.94 -17.43
C PRO A 180 9.34 22.15 -17.95
N ILE A 181 9.68 21.08 -17.23
CA ILE A 181 10.71 20.11 -17.59
C ILE A 181 10.25 19.37 -18.86
N ASN A 182 10.95 19.62 -19.96
CA ASN A 182 10.70 19.06 -21.28
C ASN A 182 11.03 17.56 -21.27
N TYR A 183 10.04 16.69 -21.09
CA TYR A 183 10.22 15.27 -21.40
C TYR A 183 10.46 15.15 -22.91
N ARG A 184 11.68 14.75 -23.29
CA ARG A 184 12.05 14.45 -24.67
C ARG A 184 10.97 13.56 -25.30
N ARG A 185 10.21 14.10 -26.26
CA ARG A 185 9.32 13.31 -27.12
C ARG A 185 10.20 12.30 -27.84
N ARG A 186 10.15 11.02 -27.45
CA ARG A 186 10.68 9.96 -28.30
C ARG A 186 9.85 9.95 -29.57
N SER A 187 10.52 10.18 -30.70
CA SER A 187 9.92 10.08 -32.03
C SER A 187 9.25 8.71 -32.19
N ARG A 188 8.04 8.69 -32.76
CA ARG A 188 7.35 7.43 -33.09
C ARG A 188 8.27 6.65 -34.03
N LYS A 189 8.53 5.38 -33.72
CA LYS A 189 9.16 4.46 -34.67
C LYS A 189 8.31 4.50 -35.95
N GLY A 190 8.95 4.78 -37.09
CA GLY A 190 8.31 4.78 -38.40
C GLY A 190 7.67 3.42 -38.71
N VAL A 191 6.83 3.39 -39.75
CA VAL A 191 6.16 2.17 -40.20
C VAL A 191 7.21 1.07 -40.47
N PRO A 192 7.09 -0.11 -39.84
CA PRO A 192 8.06 -1.18 -40.05
C PRO A 192 7.96 -1.72 -41.47
N HIS A 193 9.05 -1.62 -42.23
CA HIS A 193 9.17 -2.23 -43.54
C HIS A 193 9.49 -3.72 -43.39
N ARG A 194 8.76 -4.60 -44.08
CA ARG A 194 9.08 -6.02 -44.13
C ARG A 194 10.38 -6.24 -44.91
N ALA A 195 11.20 -7.19 -44.45
CA ALA A 195 12.37 -7.64 -45.19
C ALA A 195 11.95 -8.36 -46.48
N PRO A 196 12.66 -8.16 -47.60
CA PRO A 196 12.46 -8.96 -48.81
C PRO A 196 12.75 -10.44 -48.53
N LEU A 197 11.89 -11.32 -49.04
CA LEU A 197 12.14 -12.76 -49.03
C LEU A 197 13.15 -13.04 -50.15
N PHE A 198 14.34 -13.49 -49.76
CA PHE A 198 15.23 -14.25 -50.64
C PHE A 198 15.02 -15.73 -50.34
#